data_AF-A0A7D9E351-F1
#
_entry.id   AF-A0A7D9E351-F1
#
_cell.length_a   1.000
_cell.length_b   1.000
_cell.length_c   1.000
_cell.angle_alpha   90.00
_cell.angle_beta   90.00
_cell.angle_gamma   90.00
#
_symmetry.space_group_name_H-M   'P 1'
#
loop_
_entity.id
_entity.type
_entity.pdbx_description
1 polymer ?
#
loop_
_entity_poly.entity_id
_entity_poly.type
_entity_poly.pdbx_seq_one_letter_code
_entity_poly.pdbx_strand_id
1 'polypeptide(L)'
;MRAVVLLFRKRTITDSEEYVFPSIEKVKVTIEGKPNAVYSQGLTYENFYDEAKRLFGMANNACNDNISVRKFYKEKFALVIDLRAVDDSHIVGSGKKILGDNPGILLEIETDGSSEDILCNIFVLSDGLINISEKTLQGISY
;
A
#
# COMPACT_ATOMS: atom_id res chain seq x y z
N MET A 1 3.94 5.74 12.03
CA MET A 1 3.71 4.66 11.05
C MET A 1 3.68 5.30 9.67
N ARG A 2 4.37 4.71 8.67
CA ARG A 2 4.45 5.26 7.31
C ARG A 2 4.07 4.19 6.31
N ALA A 3 2.99 4.38 5.57
CA ALA A 3 2.53 3.42 4.58
C ALA A 3 1.73 4.12 3.49
N VAL A 4 1.70 3.53 2.30
CA VAL A 4 0.76 3.89 1.25
C VAL A 4 -0.30 2.80 1.16
N VAL A 5 -1.56 3.19 1.20
CA VAL A 5 -2.69 2.27 1.10
C VAL A 5 -3.47 2.61 -0.16
N LEU A 6 -3.68 1.61 -1.01
CA LEU A 6 -4.47 1.73 -2.23
C LEU A 6 -5.78 0.97 -2.03
N LEU A 7 -6.90 1.68 -2.19
CA LEU A 7 -8.24 1.10 -2.14
C LEU A 7 -8.89 1.22 -3.52
N PHE A 8 -9.48 0.13 -3.98
CA PHE A 8 -10.06 0.04 -5.32
C PHE A 8 -11.58 -0.08 -5.23
N ARG A 9 -12.29 0.69 -6.05
CA ARG A 9 -13.75 0.62 -6.16
C ARG A 9 -14.18 0.72 -7.62
N LYS A 10 -15.32 0.13 -7.97
CA LYS A 10 -15.88 0.34 -9.32
C LYS A 10 -16.40 1.77 -9.44
N ARG A 11 -16.23 2.40 -10.60
CA ARG A 11 -16.74 3.76 -10.83
C ARG A 11 -18.27 3.86 -10.68
N THR A 12 -18.97 2.77 -10.96
CA THR A 12 -20.44 2.68 -10.88
C THR A 12 -20.98 2.62 -9.45
N ILE A 13 -20.14 2.28 -8.47
CA ILE A 13 -20.55 2.14 -7.09
C ILE A 13 -20.50 3.52 -6.41
N THR A 14 -21.64 3.94 -5.87
CA THR A 14 -21.76 5.21 -5.15
C THR A 14 -21.48 5.04 -3.64
N ASP A 15 -21.60 3.82 -3.13
CA ASP A 15 -21.27 3.49 -1.75
C ASP A 15 -19.76 3.64 -1.50
N SER A 16 -19.39 4.42 -0.49
CA SER A 16 -18.00 4.65 -0.12
C SER A 16 -17.35 3.48 0.64
N GLU A 17 -18.14 2.49 1.08
CA GLU A 17 -17.65 1.37 1.89
C GLU A 17 -17.41 0.07 1.11
N GLU A 18 -17.76 0.06 -0.18
CA GLU A 18 -17.62 -1.10 -1.03
C GLU A 18 -16.33 -1.03 -1.86
N TYR A 19 -15.40 -1.92 -1.52
CA TYR A 19 -14.10 -2.05 -2.17
C TYR A 19 -13.98 -3.40 -2.87
N VAL A 20 -13.31 -3.41 -4.01
CA VAL A 20 -13.16 -4.57 -4.87
C VAL A 20 -11.69 -4.93 -5.04
N PHE A 21 -11.42 -6.21 -5.26
CA PHE A 21 -10.10 -6.65 -5.69
C PHE A 21 -10.01 -6.55 -7.23
N PRO A 22 -9.08 -5.75 -7.78
CA PRO A 22 -9.02 -5.50 -9.23
C PRO A 22 -8.14 -6.54 -9.96
N SER A 23 -8.13 -7.77 -9.46
CA SER A 23 -7.34 -8.88 -10.02
C SER A 23 -5.84 -8.57 -10.21
N ILE A 24 -5.21 -8.05 -9.16
CA ILE A 24 -3.77 -7.75 -9.15
C ILE A 24 -2.98 -9.04 -8.97
N GLU A 25 -2.11 -9.36 -9.92
CA GLU A 25 -1.21 -10.51 -9.80
C GLU A 25 0.05 -10.15 -9.01
N LYS A 26 0.62 -8.99 -9.32
CA LYS A 26 1.93 -8.61 -8.82
C LYS A 26 2.08 -7.10 -8.73
N VAL A 27 2.74 -6.65 -7.67
CA VAL A 27 3.09 -5.23 -7.47
C VAL A 27 4.58 -5.10 -7.29
N LYS A 28 5.24 -4.30 -8.13
CA LYS A 28 6.64 -3.91 -7.93
C LYS A 28 6.69 -2.50 -7.37
N VAL A 29 7.55 -2.31 -6.39
CA VAL A 29 7.79 -1.01 -5.75
C VAL A 29 9.24 -0.64 -6.01
N THR A 30 9.45 0.54 -6.57
CA THR A 30 10.78 1.09 -6.80
C THR A 30 10.87 2.46 -6.14
N ILE A 31 11.86 2.64 -5.26
CA ILE A 31 12.06 3.88 -4.51
C ILE A 31 13.40 4.47 -4.96
N GLU A 32 13.40 5.68 -5.54
CA GLU A 32 14.62 6.31 -6.10
C GLU A 32 15.37 5.42 -7.11
N GLY A 33 14.64 4.69 -7.96
CA GLY A 33 15.24 3.75 -8.92
C GLY A 33 15.80 2.47 -8.29
N LYS A 34 15.69 2.30 -6.97
CA LYS A 34 16.08 1.06 -6.28
C LYS A 34 14.84 0.17 -6.13
N PRO A 35 14.85 -1.03 -6.73
CA PRO A 35 13.74 -1.96 -6.60
C PRO A 35 13.64 -2.45 -5.15
N ASN A 36 12.43 -2.83 -4.75
CA ASN A 36 12.17 -3.35 -3.41
C ASN A 36 13.04 -4.59 -3.12
N ALA A 37 13.92 -4.47 -2.12
CA ALA A 37 14.82 -5.56 -1.73
C ALA A 37 14.10 -6.65 -0.91
N VAL A 38 13.03 -6.30 -0.19
CA VAL A 38 12.24 -7.26 0.61
C VAL A 38 11.42 -8.16 -0.31
N TYR A 39 10.85 -7.57 -1.35
CA TYR A 39 10.06 -8.29 -2.37
C TYR A 39 10.77 -8.18 -3.73
N SER A 40 11.91 -8.85 -3.85
CA SER A 40 12.71 -8.87 -5.09
C SER A 40 11.93 -9.42 -6.29
N GLN A 41 10.93 -10.25 -6.04
CA GLN A 41 9.99 -10.78 -7.03
C GLN A 41 8.67 -10.01 -7.09
N GLY A 42 8.57 -8.83 -6.48
CA GLY A 42 7.31 -8.10 -6.29
C GLY A 42 6.44 -8.70 -5.19
N LEU A 43 5.48 -7.91 -4.71
CA LEU A 43 4.45 -8.37 -3.79
C LEU A 43 3.44 -9.20 -4.58
N THR A 44 3.10 -10.38 -4.05
CA THR A 44 2.08 -11.28 -4.61
C THR A 44 0.85 -11.35 -3.70
N TYR A 45 -0.15 -12.11 -4.12
CA TYR A 45 -1.37 -12.38 -3.37
C TYR A 45 -1.11 -12.60 -1.88
N GLU A 46 -0.35 -13.61 -1.50
CA GLU A 46 -0.11 -13.95 -0.08
C GLU A 46 0.43 -12.76 0.72
N ASN A 47 1.32 -11.96 0.12
CA ASN A 47 1.88 -10.78 0.78
C ASN A 47 0.85 -9.67 0.99
N PHE A 48 -0.12 -9.48 0.08
CA PHE A 48 -1.13 -8.42 0.23
C PHE A 48 -1.96 -8.59 1.50
N TYR A 49 -2.38 -9.82 1.79
CA TYR A 49 -3.17 -10.11 2.98
C TYR A 49 -2.35 -9.95 4.26
N ASP A 50 -1.11 -10.43 4.28
CA ASP A 50 -0.24 -10.31 5.45
C ASP A 50 0.11 -8.85 5.77
N GLU A 51 0.36 -8.04 4.75
CA GLU A 51 0.62 -6.60 4.89
C GLU A 51 -0.61 -5.85 5.42
N ALA A 52 -1.79 -6.13 4.87
CA ALA A 52 -3.04 -5.56 5.36
C ALA A 52 -3.33 -5.98 6.80
N LYS A 53 -3.15 -7.27 7.12
CA LYS A 53 -3.32 -7.83 8.46
C LYS A 53 -2.40 -7.16 9.46
N ARG A 54 -1.14 -6.94 9.10
CA ARG A 54 -0.13 -6.28 9.92
C ARG A 54 -0.47 -4.82 10.19
N LEU A 55 -0.89 -4.07 9.17
CA LEU A 55 -1.23 -2.65 9.29
C LEU A 55 -2.49 -2.43 10.12
N PHE A 56 -3.56 -3.17 9.82
CA PHE A 56 -4.86 -2.99 10.46
C PHE A 56 -5.01 -3.77 11.78
N GLY A 57 -3.95 -4.44 12.25
CA GLY A 57 -3.97 -5.16 13.52
C GLY A 57 -4.94 -6.35 13.54
N MET A 58 -5.28 -6.92 12.37
CA MET A 58 -6.26 -8.01 12.22
C MET A 58 -5.77 -9.34 12.84
N ALA A 59 -4.57 -9.35 13.43
CA ALA A 59 -3.98 -10.48 14.14
C ALA A 59 -4.31 -10.52 15.64
N ASN A 60 -4.66 -9.38 16.26
CA ASN A 60 -4.58 -9.21 17.71
C ASN A 60 -5.95 -9.15 18.43
N ASN A 61 -7.01 -9.74 17.87
CA ASN A 61 -8.37 -9.77 18.44
C ASN A 61 -8.99 -8.38 18.79
N ALA A 62 -8.32 -7.28 18.46
CA ALA A 62 -8.84 -5.91 18.69
C ALA A 62 -9.87 -5.50 17.62
N CYS A 63 -9.81 -6.12 16.44
CA CYS A 63 -10.86 -6.07 15.44
C CYS A 63 -11.70 -7.34 15.58
N ASN A 64 -12.93 -7.22 16.09
CA ASN A 64 -13.84 -8.34 16.37
C ASN A 64 -14.23 -9.20 15.14
N ASP A 65 -13.83 -8.79 13.94
CA ASP A 65 -14.01 -9.56 12.72
C ASP A 65 -12.67 -10.17 12.30
N ASN A 66 -12.46 -11.46 12.59
CA ASN A 66 -11.43 -12.26 11.93
C ASN A 66 -11.75 -12.30 10.43
N ILE A 67 -11.31 -11.30 9.66
CA ILE A 67 -11.46 -11.26 8.21
C ILE A 67 -10.64 -12.41 7.64
N SER A 68 -11.31 -13.44 7.14
CA SER A 68 -10.65 -14.53 6.45
C SER A 68 -10.02 -14.04 5.15
N VAL A 69 -8.98 -14.74 4.68
CA VAL A 69 -8.32 -14.47 3.38
C VAL A 69 -9.35 -14.36 2.24
N ARG A 70 -10.36 -15.24 2.23
CA ARG A 70 -11.44 -15.22 1.24
C ARG A 70 -12.29 -13.94 1.33
N LYS A 71 -12.64 -13.50 2.54
CA LYS A 71 -13.43 -12.27 2.74
C LYS A 71 -12.61 -11.03 2.37
N PHE A 72 -11.30 -11.05 2.63
CA PHE A 72 -10.39 -9.98 2.23
C PHE A 72 -10.42 -9.73 0.72
N TYR A 73 -10.13 -10.73 -0.11
CA TYR A 73 -10.12 -10.52 -1.58
C TYR A 73 -11.51 -10.29 -2.18
N LYS A 74 -12.58 -10.70 -1.50
CA LYS A 74 -13.94 -10.55 -2.04
C LYS A 74 -14.59 -9.22 -1.70
N GLU A 75 -14.37 -8.71 -0.47
CA GLU A 75 -15.21 -7.64 0.09
C GLU A 75 -14.40 -6.49 0.74
N LYS A 76 -13.16 -6.73 1.16
CA LYS A 76 -12.40 -5.80 2.04
C LYS A 76 -10.95 -5.66 1.60
N PHE A 77 -10.70 -5.72 0.29
CA PHE A 77 -9.35 -5.68 -0.24
C PHE A 77 -8.72 -4.30 -0.07
N ALA A 78 -7.48 -4.27 0.41
CA ALA A 78 -6.65 -3.10 0.49
C ALA A 78 -5.20 -3.50 0.14
N LEU A 79 -4.59 -2.79 -0.79
CA LEU A 79 -3.16 -2.97 -1.07
C LEU A 79 -2.38 -2.05 -0.14
N VAL A 80 -1.64 -2.64 0.78
CA VAL A 80 -0.79 -1.91 1.74
C VAL A 80 0.67 -2.03 1.32
N ILE A 81 1.33 -0.90 1.21
CA ILE A 81 2.76 -0.79 0.96
C ILE A 81 3.38 -0.13 2.17
N ASP A 82 4.05 -0.93 2.99
CA ASP A 82 4.81 -0.42 4.12
C ASP A 82 6.03 0.37 3.63
N LEU A 83 6.15 1.61 4.08
CA LEU A 83 7.26 2.51 3.75
C LEU A 83 8.22 2.70 4.92
N ARG A 84 8.08 1.92 6.00
CA ARG A 84 9.08 1.91 7.06
C ARG A 84 10.43 1.49 6.48
N ALA A 85 11.45 2.32 6.71
CA ALA A 85 12.81 1.84 6.66
C ALA A 85 12.93 0.75 7.73
N VAL A 86 13.28 -0.45 7.30
CA VAL A 86 13.39 -1.62 8.16
C VAL A 86 14.52 -1.38 9.16
N ASP A 87 14.19 -1.17 10.43
CA ASP A 87 15.00 -1.60 11.57
C ASP A 87 14.39 -2.91 12.09
N ASP A 88 14.42 -3.94 11.23
CA ASP A 88 14.28 -5.30 11.70
C ASP A 88 15.70 -5.81 11.95
N SER A 89 15.94 -6.34 13.14
CA SER A 89 17.26 -6.64 13.73
C SER A 89 18.15 -7.63 12.94
N HIS A 90 17.80 -7.97 11.71
CA HIS A 90 18.58 -8.78 10.77
C HIS A 90 19.08 -8.00 9.54
N ILE A 91 18.55 -6.81 9.24
CA ILE A 91 19.04 -5.97 8.13
C ILE A 91 18.99 -4.51 8.58
N VAL A 92 20.15 -3.98 8.97
CA VAL A 92 20.31 -2.59 9.46
C VAL A 92 20.07 -1.61 8.31
N GLY A 93 18.90 -0.97 8.31
CA GLY A 93 18.53 0.05 7.33
C GLY A 93 18.33 1.40 8.00
N SER A 94 19.41 2.16 8.21
CA SER A 94 19.32 3.53 8.73
C SER A 94 18.31 4.34 7.91
N GLY A 95 17.37 5.00 8.59
CA GLY A 95 16.30 5.75 7.97
C GLY A 95 16.82 6.67 6.86
N LYS A 96 16.61 6.26 5.60
CA LYS A 96 17.12 7.01 4.45
C LYS A 96 16.20 8.20 4.23
N LYS A 97 16.76 9.40 4.43
CA LYS A 97 16.18 10.63 3.91
C LYS A 97 16.28 10.57 2.38
N ILE A 98 15.14 10.58 1.71
CA ILE A 98 15.04 10.65 0.25
C ILE A 98 15.57 12.03 -0.16
N LEU A 99 16.69 12.07 -0.88
CA LEU A 99 17.40 13.28 -1.30
C LEU A 99 17.92 13.03 -2.72
N GLY A 100 17.22 13.57 -3.72
CA GLY A 100 17.62 13.50 -5.13
C GLY A 100 16.76 14.41 -5.99
N ASP A 101 17.17 14.61 -7.25
CA ASP A 101 16.52 15.52 -8.20
C ASP A 101 15.18 14.99 -8.75
N ASN A 102 14.84 13.73 -8.44
CA ASN A 102 13.54 13.11 -8.76
C ASN A 102 13.13 12.11 -7.66
N PRO A 103 12.82 12.61 -6.44
CA PRO A 103 12.48 11.75 -5.31
C PRO A 103 11.05 11.22 -5.52
N GLY A 104 10.92 9.91 -5.78
CA GLY A 104 9.63 9.31 -6.10
C GLY A 104 9.53 7.83 -5.74
N ILE A 105 8.30 7.41 -5.50
CA ILE A 105 7.91 6.00 -5.38
C ILE A 105 7.22 5.63 -6.69
N LEU A 106 7.79 4.68 -7.43
CA LEU A 106 7.18 4.09 -8.61
C LEU A 106 6.49 2.79 -8.19
N LEU A 107 5.20 2.70 -8.50
CA LEU A 107 4.37 1.51 -8.29
C LEU A 107 3.98 0.94 -9.65
N GLU A 108 4.40 -0.28 -9.93
CA GLU A 108 4.01 -1.02 -11.11
C GLU A 108 3.05 -2.13 -10.67
N ILE A 109 1.82 -2.07 -11.16
CA ILE A 109 0.74 -3.01 -10.82
C ILE A 109 0.44 -3.85 -12.06
N GLU A 110 0.74 -5.14 -11.98
CA GLU A 110 0.44 -6.13 -13.01
C GLU A 110 -0.93 -6.76 -12.67
N THR A 111 -1.87 -6.73 -13.62
CA THR A 111 -3.21 -7.29 -13.48
C THR A 111 -3.46 -8.39 -14.51
N ASP A 112 -4.38 -9.31 -14.21
CA ASP A 112 -4.75 -10.42 -15.09
C ASP A 112 -5.66 -10.03 -16.27
N GLY A 113 -5.94 -8.73 -16.45
CA GLY A 113 -6.74 -8.22 -17.56
C GLY A 113 -8.21 -7.91 -17.25
N SER A 114 -8.57 -7.59 -16.01
CA SER A 114 -9.92 -7.11 -15.70
C SER A 114 -10.27 -5.86 -16.53
N SER A 115 -11.35 -5.91 -17.33
CA SER A 115 -11.79 -4.79 -18.18
C SER A 115 -12.71 -3.79 -17.47
N GLU A 116 -12.78 -3.86 -16.14
CA GLU A 116 -13.68 -3.03 -15.36
C GLU A 116 -13.08 -1.63 -15.14
N ASP A 117 -13.92 -0.60 -15.22
CA ASP A 117 -13.52 0.78 -14.90
C ASP A 117 -13.41 0.95 -13.37
N ILE A 118 -12.19 0.80 -12.88
CA ILE A 118 -11.86 0.80 -11.45
C ILE A 118 -11.19 2.11 -11.08
N LEU A 119 -11.69 2.74 -10.02
CA LEU A 119 -11.06 3.88 -9.36
C LEU A 119 -10.12 3.40 -8.27
N CYS A 120 -8.89 3.88 -8.31
CA CYS A 120 -7.91 3.70 -7.25
C CYS A 120 -7.84 4.96 -6.39
N ASN A 121 -8.19 4.83 -5.11
CA ASN A 121 -7.96 5.87 -4.11
C ASN A 121 -6.62 5.58 -3.40
N ILE A 122 -5.77 6.60 -3.32
CA ILE A 122 -4.44 6.49 -2.70
C ILE A 122 -4.47 7.25 -1.38
N PHE A 123 -4.14 6.56 -0.29
CA PHE A 123 -4.00 7.11 1.04
C PHE A 123 -2.55 7.05 1.48
N VAL A 124 -2.05 8.15 2.05
CA VAL A 124 -0.71 8.20 2.64
C VAL A 124 -0.87 8.28 4.15
N LEU A 125 -0.43 7.23 4.83
CA LEU A 125 -0.36 7.17 6.29
C LEU A 125 1.00 7.68 6.71
N SER A 126 1.03 8.68 7.58
CA SER A 126 2.25 9.35 8.05
C SER A 126 2.13 9.68 9.54
N ASP A 127 3.28 9.68 10.21
CA ASP A 127 3.47 10.14 11.59
C ASP A 127 3.54 11.67 11.72
N GLY A 128 3.76 12.39 10.61
CA GLY A 128 3.69 13.85 10.53
C GLY A 128 2.60 14.36 9.59
N LEU A 129 2.23 15.62 9.75
CA LEU A 129 1.30 16.36 8.90
C LEU A 129 1.92 16.56 7.52
N ILE A 130 1.30 15.93 6.51
CA ILE A 130 1.72 16.02 5.11
C ILE A 130 1.11 17.29 4.50
N ASN A 131 1.94 18.24 4.12
CA ASN A 131 1.52 19.42 3.38
C ASN A 131 1.60 19.13 1.89
N ILE A 132 0.44 19.06 1.22
CA ILE A 132 0.33 18.90 -0.23
C ILE A 132 -0.27 20.19 -0.79
N SER A 133 0.41 20.80 -1.75
CA SER A 133 -0.10 21.96 -2.50
C SER A 133 0.24 21.79 -3.97
N GLU A 134 -0.69 22.18 -4.85
CA GLU A 134 -0.51 22.08 -6.31
C GLU A 134 -0.11 20.67 -6.78
N LYS A 135 -0.70 19.64 -6.18
CA LYS A 135 -0.40 18.22 -6.45
C LYS A 135 1.05 17.80 -6.13
N THR A 136 1.79 18.65 -5.41
CA THR A 136 3.18 18.41 -5.03
C THR A 136 3.29 18.34 -3.50
N LEU A 137 4.14 17.44 -3.01
CA LEU A 137 4.49 17.39 -1.59
C LEU A 137 5.33 18.61 -1.23
N GLN A 138 4.80 19.50 -0.40
CA GLN A 138 5.47 20.72 0.05
C GLN A 138 6.33 20.49 1.29
N GLY A 139 5.94 19.54 2.14
CA GLY A 139 6.72 19.21 3.33
C GLY A 139 5.97 18.28 4.28
N ILE A 140 6.68 17.81 5.29
CA ILE A 140 6.14 17.00 6.37
C ILE A 140 6.50 17.70 7.68
N SER A 141 5.49 18.07 8.46
CA SER A 141 5.66 18.67 9.80
C SER A 141 5.41 17.60 10.86
N TYR A 142 6.30 17.48 11.83
CA TYR A 142 6.20 16.50 12.93
C TYR A 142 5.75 17.18 14.21
#